data_AF-A0A7Z9ZJT4-F1
#
_entry.id   AF-A0A7Z9ZJT4-F1
#
_cell.length_a   1.000
_cell.length_b   1.000
_cell.length_c   1.000
_cell.angle_alpha   90.00
_cell.angle_beta   90.00
_cell.angle_gamma   90.00
#
_symmetry.space_group_name_H-M   'P 1'
#
loop_
_entity.id
_entity.type
_entity.pdbx_description
1 polymer ?
#
loop_
_entity_poly.entity_id
_entity_poly.type
_entity_poly.pdbx_seq_one_letter_code
_entity_poly.pdbx_strand_id
1 'polypeptide(L)'
;MRNAIIPRLACITSCRRKALAAIILILLPTLALLLLHAPLSPLLFNLTGEEALIEQVKGVGALLLLKLTRPPVETRPYTPMAHTGLNPYGVNTFLEQEVEEAKVRRSLQMIPDAGFRWIRQEFPWEDIEIHGKGDFEDRRTEPHRSAWEKYDRIVELAEEYGIEILARLDNPPAWSRAAGDAAGTLAPPDDFEDYGDFVHAVVSRYRGRIKYIQIWNEPNIYPEWG
;
A
#
# COMPACT_ATOMS: atom_id res chain seq x y z
N MET A 1 11.58 73.26 -28.82
CA MET A 1 11.90 72.14 -27.90
C MET A 1 10.58 71.44 -27.55
N ARG A 2 10.09 70.55 -28.42
CA ARG A 2 9.99 69.08 -28.28
C ARG A 2 9.07 68.57 -27.14
N ASN A 3 7.90 68.07 -27.56
CA ASN A 3 6.86 67.36 -26.81
C ASN A 3 7.36 66.03 -26.22
N ALA A 4 6.90 65.68 -25.01
CA ALA A 4 7.07 64.34 -24.41
C ALA A 4 5.81 63.92 -23.63
N ILE A 5 4.87 63.25 -24.31
CA ILE A 5 3.73 62.53 -23.69
C ILE A 5 3.84 61.05 -24.09
N ILE A 6 4.84 60.30 -23.60
CA ILE A 6 4.86 58.83 -23.77
C ILE A 6 5.69 58.17 -22.63
N PRO A 7 5.09 57.78 -21.48
CA PRO A 7 5.63 56.58 -20.80
C PRO A 7 4.59 55.61 -20.21
N ARG A 8 3.31 55.97 -20.09
CA ARG A 8 2.31 55.09 -19.42
C ARG A 8 1.79 53.93 -20.28
N LEU A 9 1.80 54.02 -21.61
CA LEU A 9 1.35 52.94 -22.50
C LEU A 9 2.33 51.77 -22.61
N ALA A 10 3.62 51.96 -22.34
CA ALA A 10 4.64 50.92 -22.50
C ALA A 10 4.67 49.88 -21.37
N CYS A 11 4.24 50.24 -20.15
CA CYS A 11 4.23 49.33 -19.00
C CYS A 11 3.05 48.33 -19.04
N ILE A 12 1.87 48.80 -19.45
CA ILE A 12 0.65 47.98 -19.57
C ILE A 12 0.79 46.93 -20.69
N THR A 13 1.48 47.27 -21.78
CA THR A 13 1.72 46.36 -22.90
C THR A 13 2.71 45.25 -22.55
N SER A 14 3.73 45.53 -21.72
CA SER A 14 4.69 44.53 -21.21
C SER A 14 4.03 43.50 -20.27
N CYS A 15 3.19 43.95 -19.34
CA CYS A 15 2.47 43.07 -18.42
C CYS A 15 1.45 42.18 -19.15
N ARG A 16 0.72 42.74 -20.12
CA ARG A 16 -0.20 41.98 -21.01
C ARG A 16 0.53 40.94 -21.86
N ARG A 17 1.74 41.25 -22.37
CA ARG A 17 2.55 40.28 -23.14
C ARG A 17 3.04 39.11 -22.28
N LYS A 18 3.45 39.36 -21.03
CA LYS A 18 3.84 38.30 -20.09
C LYS A 18 2.65 37.43 -19.67
N ALA A 19 1.50 38.04 -19.40
CA ALA A 19 0.26 37.32 -19.11
C ALA A 19 -0.21 36.49 -20.31
N LEU A 20 -0.17 37.05 -21.53
CA LEU A 20 -0.51 36.32 -22.75
C LEU A 20 0.46 35.16 -23.02
N ALA A 21 1.77 35.37 -22.80
CA ALA A 21 2.76 34.31 -22.90
C ALA A 21 2.51 33.19 -21.89
N ALA A 22 2.18 33.50 -20.65
CA ALA A 22 1.83 32.51 -19.62
C ALA A 22 0.53 31.75 -19.96
N ILE A 23 -0.48 32.46 -20.47
CA ILE A 23 -1.73 31.85 -20.94
C ILE A 23 -1.47 30.89 -22.09
N ILE A 24 -0.64 31.28 -23.07
CA ILE A 24 -0.23 30.42 -24.19
C ILE A 24 0.56 29.21 -23.68
N LEU A 25 1.44 29.39 -22.70
CA LEU A 25 2.25 28.31 -22.11
C LEU A 25 1.40 27.27 -21.37
N ILE A 26 0.17 27.61 -20.93
CA ILE A 26 -0.74 26.70 -20.24
C ILE A 26 -1.80 26.15 -21.21
N LEU A 27 -2.39 27.00 -22.05
CA LEU A 27 -3.46 26.63 -22.97
C LEU A 27 -2.98 25.77 -24.14
N LEU A 28 -1.79 26.02 -24.69
CA LEU A 28 -1.27 25.19 -25.77
C LEU A 28 -1.03 23.73 -25.35
N PRO A 29 -0.34 23.43 -24.23
CA PRO A 29 -0.14 22.04 -23.82
C PRO A 29 -1.44 21.37 -23.34
N THR A 30 -2.35 22.10 -22.70
CA THR A 30 -3.67 21.53 -22.32
C THR A 30 -4.54 21.24 -23.54
N LEU A 31 -4.57 22.14 -24.53
CA LEU A 31 -5.26 21.91 -25.80
C LEU A 31 -4.60 20.79 -26.61
N ALA A 32 -3.27 20.74 -26.67
CA ALA A 32 -2.54 19.65 -27.30
C ALA A 32 -2.83 18.31 -26.60
N LEU A 33 -2.86 18.29 -25.26
CA LEU A 33 -3.22 17.10 -24.49
C LEU A 33 -4.65 16.65 -24.79
N LEU A 34 -5.62 17.56 -24.87
CA LEU A 34 -7.01 17.25 -25.22
C LEU A 34 -7.14 16.75 -26.67
N LEU A 35 -6.47 17.39 -27.62
CA LEU A 35 -6.50 17.02 -29.05
C LEU A 35 -5.77 15.71 -29.32
N LEU A 36 -4.70 15.42 -28.57
CA LEU A 36 -3.91 14.20 -28.71
C LEU A 36 -4.45 13.06 -27.83
N HIS A 37 -5.26 13.34 -26.81
CA HIS A 37 -5.83 12.29 -25.96
C HIS A 37 -6.77 11.39 -26.73
N ALA A 38 -7.68 11.92 -27.56
CA ALA A 38 -8.60 11.07 -28.33
C ALA A 38 -7.89 10.01 -29.20
N PRO A 39 -6.85 10.35 -30.01
CA PRO A 39 -6.11 9.34 -30.77
C PRO A 39 -5.14 8.50 -29.92
N LEU A 40 -4.63 9.01 -28.80
CA LEU A 40 -3.69 8.29 -27.94
C LEU A 40 -4.37 7.43 -26.87
N SER A 41 -5.64 7.68 -26.56
CA SER A 41 -6.35 7.01 -25.47
C SER A 41 -6.35 5.48 -25.63
N PRO A 42 -6.56 4.88 -26.82
CA PRO A 42 -6.44 3.42 -26.96
C PRO A 42 -5.04 2.89 -26.66
N LEU A 43 -3.99 3.65 -27.03
CA LEU A 43 -2.61 3.28 -26.73
C LEU A 43 -2.32 3.42 -25.23
N LEU A 44 -2.76 4.52 -24.62
CA LEU A 44 -2.62 4.78 -23.18
C LEU A 44 -3.38 3.75 -22.36
N PHE A 45 -4.59 3.38 -22.78
CA PHE A 45 -5.36 2.29 -22.22
C PHE A 45 -4.61 0.95 -22.34
N ASN A 46 -4.06 0.61 -23.51
CA ASN A 46 -3.26 -0.62 -23.66
C ASN A 46 -2.00 -0.65 -22.78
N LEU A 47 -1.45 0.52 -22.43
CA LEU A 47 -0.27 0.63 -21.56
C LEU A 47 -0.62 0.67 -20.06
N THR A 48 -1.78 1.20 -19.69
CA THR A 48 -2.12 1.52 -18.29
C THR A 48 -3.37 0.82 -17.76
N GLY A 49 -4.29 0.41 -18.63
CA GLY A 49 -5.63 -0.08 -18.27
C GLY A 49 -6.63 1.02 -17.93
N GLU A 50 -6.21 2.29 -17.90
CA GLU A 50 -7.02 3.40 -17.43
C GLU A 50 -7.84 4.05 -18.56
N GLU A 51 -9.10 4.40 -18.28
CA GLU A 51 -9.98 5.07 -19.24
C GLU A 51 -9.93 6.59 -19.12
N ALA A 52 -9.82 7.11 -17.90
CA ALA A 52 -9.81 8.54 -17.63
C ALA A 52 -8.43 9.15 -17.94
N LEU A 53 -8.40 10.31 -18.59
CA LEU A 53 -7.14 10.99 -18.98
C LEU A 53 -6.17 11.20 -17.82
N ILE A 54 -6.67 11.62 -16.65
CA ILE A 54 -5.81 11.88 -15.49
C ILE A 54 -5.18 10.58 -14.98
N GLU A 55 -5.96 9.51 -14.92
CA GLU A 55 -5.48 8.20 -14.48
C GLU A 55 -4.53 7.58 -15.52
N GLN A 56 -4.77 7.77 -16.82
CA GLN A 56 -3.82 7.40 -17.87
C GLN A 56 -2.47 8.12 -17.71
N VAL A 57 -2.47 9.42 -17.43
CA VAL A 57 -1.24 10.19 -17.20
C VAL A 57 -0.51 9.70 -15.95
N LYS A 58 -1.22 9.47 -14.85
CA LYS A 58 -0.66 8.88 -13.63
C LYS A 58 -0.09 7.48 -13.88
N GLY A 59 -0.83 6.63 -14.61
CA GLY A 59 -0.44 5.27 -14.96
C GLY A 59 0.81 5.23 -15.82
N VAL A 60 0.94 6.10 -16.83
CA VAL A 60 2.19 6.23 -17.60
C VAL A 60 3.34 6.71 -16.72
N GLY A 61 3.09 7.67 -15.83
CA GLY A 61 4.08 8.13 -14.85
C GLY A 61 4.56 7.00 -13.91
N ALA A 62 3.63 6.22 -13.38
CA ALA A 62 3.90 5.07 -12.54
C ALA A 62 4.67 3.98 -13.31
N LEU A 63 4.27 3.69 -14.56
CA LEU A 63 4.96 2.74 -15.43
C LEU A 63 6.40 3.18 -15.72
N LEU A 64 6.61 4.47 -16.00
CA LEU A 64 7.94 5.04 -16.21
C LEU A 64 8.78 4.94 -14.94
N LEU A 65 8.22 5.31 -13.79
CA LEU A 65 8.89 5.20 -12.50
C LEU A 65 9.28 3.75 -12.20
N LEU A 66 8.39 2.80 -12.44
CA LEU A 66 8.67 1.37 -12.29
C LEU A 66 9.80 0.93 -13.22
N LYS A 67 9.78 1.31 -14.51
CA LYS A 67 10.86 0.98 -15.46
C LYS A 67 12.22 1.57 -15.08
N LEU A 68 12.23 2.71 -14.39
CA LEU A 68 13.46 3.36 -13.94
C LEU A 68 13.98 2.83 -12.61
N THR A 69 13.11 2.34 -11.73
CA THR A 69 13.44 1.97 -10.35
C THR A 69 13.48 0.46 -10.09
N ARG A 70 12.83 -0.34 -10.95
CA ARG A 70 12.74 -1.79 -10.81
C ARG A 70 13.57 -2.50 -11.88
N PRO A 71 14.23 -3.62 -11.54
CA PRO A 71 14.83 -4.46 -12.56
C PRO A 71 13.76 -4.98 -13.54
N PRO A 72 14.07 -5.12 -14.84
CA PRO A 72 13.12 -5.65 -15.80
C PRO A 72 12.69 -7.06 -15.42
N VAL A 73 11.39 -7.34 -15.52
CA VAL A 73 10.85 -8.69 -15.26
C VAL A 73 11.39 -9.62 -16.35
N GLU A 74 12.11 -10.67 -15.93
CA GLU A 74 12.60 -11.70 -16.84
C GLU A 74 11.47 -12.67 -17.20
N THR A 75 10.87 -12.48 -18.38
CA THR A 75 9.77 -13.30 -18.88
C THR A 75 10.22 -14.41 -19.85
N ARG A 76 11.53 -14.73 -19.87
CA ARG A 76 12.02 -15.80 -20.76
C ARG A 76 11.50 -17.15 -20.26
N PRO A 77 11.16 -18.09 -21.15
CA PRO A 77 10.83 -19.44 -20.74
C PRO A 77 11.95 -20.01 -19.86
N TYR A 78 11.56 -20.68 -18.76
CA TYR A 78 12.48 -21.31 -17.81
C TYR A 78 13.41 -20.37 -17.03
N THR A 79 13.13 -19.06 -16.98
CA THR A 79 13.78 -18.20 -15.97
C THR A 79 13.50 -18.77 -14.58
N PRO A 80 14.53 -19.07 -13.77
CA PRO A 80 14.33 -19.54 -12.40
C PRO A 80 13.55 -18.48 -11.62
N MET A 81 12.39 -18.84 -11.09
CA MET A 81 11.70 -17.95 -10.16
C MET A 81 12.54 -17.82 -8.89
N ALA A 82 12.70 -16.59 -8.41
CA ALA A 82 13.35 -16.35 -7.12
C ALA A 82 12.62 -17.16 -6.02
N HIS A 83 13.36 -17.61 -5.01
CA HIS A 83 12.80 -18.33 -3.85
C HIS A 83 12.17 -19.70 -4.15
N THR A 84 12.48 -20.32 -5.30
CA THR A 84 11.99 -21.68 -5.66
C THR A 84 12.69 -22.84 -4.97
N GLY A 85 13.83 -22.61 -4.31
CA GLY A 85 14.53 -23.63 -3.51
C GLY A 85 13.89 -23.89 -2.14
N LEU A 86 12.71 -23.32 -1.88
CA LEU A 86 12.00 -23.38 -0.62
C LEU A 86 10.84 -24.41 -0.74
N ASN A 87 10.37 -24.95 0.38
CA ASN A 87 9.19 -25.83 0.34
C ASN A 87 8.01 -25.06 -0.30
N PRO A 88 7.43 -25.53 -1.41
CA PRO A 88 6.36 -24.81 -2.11
C PRO A 88 5.03 -24.80 -1.33
N TYR A 89 4.93 -25.56 -0.25
CA TYR A 89 3.75 -25.64 0.58
C TYR A 89 3.92 -24.83 1.87
N GLY A 90 2.86 -24.11 2.21
CA GLY A 90 2.72 -23.40 3.48
C GLY A 90 1.42 -23.76 4.18
N VAL A 91 1.30 -23.33 5.43
CA VAL A 91 0.14 -23.58 6.29
C VAL A 91 -0.52 -22.25 6.64
N ASN A 92 -1.85 -22.14 6.51
CA ASN A 92 -2.57 -21.00 7.08
C ASN A 92 -2.67 -21.17 8.59
N THR A 93 -2.36 -20.12 9.34
CA THR A 93 -2.40 -20.14 10.80
C THR A 93 -3.18 -18.95 11.35
N PHE A 94 -3.79 -19.16 12.51
CA PHE A 94 -4.51 -18.15 13.30
C PHE A 94 -3.91 -18.09 14.71
N LEU A 95 -2.58 -17.96 14.81
CA LEU A 95 -1.86 -18.03 16.09
C LEU A 95 -2.19 -16.85 17.01
N GLU A 96 -2.62 -15.72 16.45
CA GLU A 96 -3.08 -14.53 17.14
C GLU A 96 -4.39 -14.74 17.90
N GLN A 97 -5.15 -15.80 17.58
CA GLN A 97 -6.38 -16.18 18.28
C GLN A 97 -6.11 -17.18 19.42
N GLU A 98 -4.90 -17.73 19.51
CA GLU A 98 -4.53 -18.66 20.57
C GLU A 98 -3.95 -17.91 21.77
N VAL A 99 -4.55 -18.13 22.94
CA VAL A 99 -4.21 -17.44 24.18
C VAL A 99 -2.99 -18.08 24.84
N GLU A 100 -2.88 -19.40 24.77
CA GLU A 100 -1.84 -20.14 25.48
C GLU A 100 -0.57 -20.29 24.64
N GLU A 101 0.52 -19.69 25.08
CA GLU A 101 1.82 -19.79 24.39
C GLU A 101 2.22 -21.25 24.12
N ALA A 102 1.97 -22.16 25.07
CA ALA A 102 2.31 -23.57 24.91
C ALA A 102 1.65 -24.19 23.67
N LYS A 103 0.43 -23.76 23.32
CA LYS A 103 -0.27 -24.20 22.12
C LYS A 103 0.27 -23.53 20.86
N VAL A 104 0.58 -22.23 20.90
CA VAL A 104 1.26 -21.53 19.79
C VAL A 104 2.58 -22.21 19.46
N ARG A 105 3.41 -22.45 20.48
CA ARG A 105 4.69 -23.16 20.36
C ARG A 105 4.50 -24.57 19.82
N ARG A 106 3.51 -25.31 20.31
CA ARG A 106 3.23 -26.67 19.82
C ARG A 106 2.83 -26.68 18.34
N SER A 107 1.98 -25.74 17.92
CA SER A 107 1.60 -25.58 16.51
C SER A 107 2.81 -25.26 15.64
N LEU A 108 3.66 -24.32 16.07
CA LEU A 108 4.89 -23.95 15.36
C LEU A 108 5.94 -25.07 15.35
N GLN A 109 5.98 -25.94 16.35
CA GLN A 109 6.81 -27.15 16.31
C GLN A 109 6.29 -28.17 15.28
N MET A 110 4.96 -28.33 15.17
CA MET A 110 4.35 -29.34 14.27
C MET A 110 4.53 -29.00 12.79
N ILE A 111 4.63 -27.72 12.43
CA ILE A 111 4.80 -27.25 11.05
C ILE A 111 6.08 -27.82 10.40
N PRO A 112 7.28 -27.67 10.99
CA PRO A 112 8.50 -28.22 10.44
C PRO A 112 8.58 -29.74 10.55
N ASP A 113 7.99 -30.35 11.58
CA ASP A 113 7.85 -31.81 11.73
C ASP A 113 7.01 -32.41 10.59
N ALA A 114 6.00 -31.69 10.11
CA ALA A 114 5.21 -32.04 8.93
C ALA A 114 5.89 -31.68 7.59
N GLY A 115 7.10 -31.13 7.64
CA GLY A 115 7.91 -30.79 6.47
C GLY A 115 7.72 -29.38 5.94
N PHE A 116 6.74 -28.61 6.43
CA PHE A 116 6.47 -27.24 5.98
C PHE A 116 7.49 -26.25 6.55
N ARG A 117 7.68 -25.11 5.88
CA ARG A 117 8.60 -24.03 6.31
C ARG A 117 7.99 -22.62 6.19
N TRP A 118 6.69 -22.57 5.90
CA TRP A 118 5.98 -21.32 5.64
C TRP A 118 4.67 -21.31 6.38
N ILE A 119 4.36 -20.16 6.98
CA ILE A 119 3.01 -19.86 7.45
C ILE A 119 2.48 -18.61 6.79
N ARG A 120 1.19 -18.63 6.48
CA ARG A 120 0.41 -17.42 6.22
C ARG A 120 -0.29 -17.05 7.52
N GLN A 121 0.14 -15.93 8.10
CA GLN A 121 -0.24 -15.50 9.44
C GLN A 121 -0.84 -14.09 9.38
N GLU A 122 -1.98 -13.92 10.04
CA GLU A 122 -2.69 -12.66 10.11
C GLU A 122 -2.06 -11.70 11.13
N PHE A 123 -2.03 -10.43 10.78
CA PHE A 123 -1.70 -9.28 11.63
C PHE A 123 -2.81 -8.24 11.46
N PRO A 124 -3.99 -8.47 12.08
CA PRO A 124 -5.14 -7.58 11.99
C PRO A 124 -4.76 -6.18 12.49
N TRP A 125 -5.10 -5.15 11.70
CA TRP A 125 -4.86 -3.77 12.08
C TRP A 125 -5.59 -3.41 13.38
N GLU A 126 -6.85 -3.82 13.50
CA GLU A 126 -7.68 -3.58 14.68
C GLU A 126 -7.14 -4.17 15.98
N ASP A 127 -6.30 -5.21 15.92
CA ASP A 127 -5.73 -5.85 17.10
C ASP A 127 -4.35 -5.29 17.47
N ILE A 128 -3.73 -4.51 16.56
CA ILE A 128 -2.42 -3.90 16.77
C ILE A 128 -2.56 -2.42 17.12
N GLU A 129 -3.44 -1.68 16.44
CA GLU A 129 -3.65 -0.24 16.61
C GLU A 129 -5.08 0.02 17.15
N ILE A 130 -5.31 -0.45 18.38
CA ILE A 130 -6.64 -0.76 18.90
C ILE A 130 -7.49 0.48 19.15
N HIS A 131 -6.92 1.50 19.79
CA HIS A 131 -7.70 2.62 20.36
C HIS A 131 -7.69 3.89 19.52
N GLY A 132 -6.78 4.00 18.55
CA GLY A 132 -6.66 5.16 17.69
C GLY A 132 -5.33 5.20 16.94
N LYS A 133 -5.23 6.13 15.99
CA LYS A 133 -4.03 6.29 15.17
C LYS A 133 -2.77 6.53 16.02
N GLY A 134 -1.73 5.74 15.79
CA GLY A 134 -0.45 5.72 16.50
C GLY A 134 -0.49 5.05 17.88
N ASP A 135 -1.62 4.46 18.28
CA ASP A 135 -1.80 3.89 19.62
C ASP A 135 -1.69 2.37 19.62
N PHE A 136 -0.52 1.87 20.03
CA PHE A 136 -0.20 0.46 20.10
C PHE A 136 -0.25 -0.13 21.52
N GLU A 137 -0.97 0.52 22.45
CA GLU A 137 -1.18 0.00 23.80
C GLU A 137 -2.50 -0.78 23.88
N ASP A 138 -2.44 -2.04 24.30
CA ASP A 138 -3.63 -2.85 24.57
C ASP A 138 -4.14 -2.59 26.00
N ARG A 139 -5.18 -1.77 26.08
CA ARG A 139 -5.93 -1.43 27.30
C ARG A 139 -7.21 -2.25 27.50
N ARG A 140 -7.41 -3.34 26.75
CA ARG A 140 -8.60 -4.20 26.89
C ARG A 140 -8.56 -5.05 28.17
N THR A 141 -7.39 -5.21 28.79
CA THR A 141 -7.19 -5.97 30.04
C THR A 141 -6.17 -5.28 30.95
N GLU A 142 -6.27 -5.49 32.27
CA GLU A 142 -5.24 -5.06 33.23
C GLU A 142 -4.25 -6.21 33.57
N PRO A 143 -2.94 -5.92 33.71
CA PRO A 143 -2.30 -4.64 33.40
C PRO A 143 -2.28 -4.37 31.89
N HIS A 144 -2.26 -3.10 31.50
CA HIS A 144 -2.07 -2.73 30.10
C HIS A 144 -0.75 -3.29 29.57
N ARG A 145 -0.74 -3.63 28.29
CA ARG A 145 0.44 -4.21 27.61
C ARG A 145 0.59 -3.66 26.20
N SER A 146 1.70 -3.96 25.57
CA SER A 146 1.90 -3.64 24.16
C SER A 146 0.99 -4.52 23.30
N ALA A 147 0.25 -3.93 22.36
CA ALA A 147 -0.50 -4.69 21.36
C ALA A 147 0.42 -5.54 20.46
N TRP A 148 1.69 -5.14 20.33
CA TRP A 148 2.71 -5.89 19.60
C TRP A 148 3.15 -7.18 20.29
N GLU A 149 2.96 -7.33 21.60
CA GLU A 149 3.57 -8.42 22.39
C GLU A 149 3.20 -9.81 21.83
N LYS A 150 1.95 -9.98 21.40
CA LYS A 150 1.45 -11.22 20.81
C LYS A 150 2.15 -11.53 19.47
N TYR A 151 2.29 -10.52 18.62
CA TYR A 151 2.89 -10.66 17.30
C TYR A 151 4.41 -10.83 17.37
N ASP A 152 5.07 -10.13 18.28
CA ASP A 152 6.50 -10.28 18.53
C ASP A 152 6.82 -11.73 18.92
N ARG A 153 6.02 -12.31 19.80
CA ARG A 153 6.13 -13.71 20.21
C ARG A 153 5.94 -14.67 19.05
N ILE A 154 4.96 -14.44 18.17
CA ILE A 154 4.74 -15.27 16.99
C ILE A 154 5.96 -15.22 16.06
N VAL A 155 6.52 -14.03 15.82
CA VAL A 155 7.72 -13.86 14.98
C VAL A 155 8.94 -14.53 15.62
N GLU A 156 9.15 -14.35 16.92
CA GLU A 156 10.25 -14.99 17.66
C GLU A 156 10.17 -16.52 17.60
N LEU A 157 8.99 -17.09 17.83
CA LEU A 157 8.79 -18.54 17.76
C LEU A 157 8.95 -19.06 16.33
N ALA A 158 8.46 -18.33 15.32
CA ALA A 158 8.64 -18.73 13.93
C ALA A 158 10.13 -18.78 13.56
N GLU A 159 10.92 -17.78 13.98
CA GLU A 159 12.38 -17.76 13.82
C GLU A 159 13.05 -18.92 14.55
N GLU A 160 12.64 -19.20 15.80
CA GLU A 160 13.15 -20.32 16.60
C GLU A 160 12.98 -21.67 15.87
N TYR A 161 11.85 -21.87 15.19
CA TYR A 161 11.54 -23.09 14.45
C TYR A 161 11.95 -23.05 12.96
N GLY A 162 12.61 -21.97 12.51
CA GLY A 162 13.07 -21.82 11.13
C GLY A 162 11.91 -21.75 10.11
N ILE A 163 10.84 -21.08 10.48
CA ILE A 163 9.63 -20.87 9.67
C ILE A 163 9.62 -19.44 9.14
N GLU A 164 9.39 -19.28 7.84
CA GLU A 164 9.19 -17.98 7.21
C GLU A 164 7.71 -17.58 7.28
N ILE A 165 7.46 -16.28 7.48
CA ILE A 165 6.11 -15.71 7.60
C ILE A 165 5.75 -14.95 6.32
N LEU A 166 4.57 -15.28 5.77
CA LEU A 166 3.78 -14.38 4.92
C LEU A 166 2.77 -13.66 5.82
N ALA A 167 3.06 -12.40 6.15
CA ALA A 167 2.20 -11.60 7.03
C ALA A 167 1.06 -10.99 6.21
N ARG A 168 -0.18 -11.33 6.57
CA ARG A 168 -1.39 -10.73 6.01
C ARG A 168 -1.79 -9.54 6.85
N LEU A 169 -1.85 -8.36 6.23
CA LEU A 169 -2.26 -7.12 6.85
C LEU A 169 -3.65 -6.75 6.32
N ASP A 170 -4.63 -6.66 7.20
CA ASP A 170 -6.06 -6.44 6.90
C ASP A 170 -6.81 -5.94 8.16
N ASN A 171 -8.14 -6.05 8.15
CA ASN A 171 -9.07 -5.79 9.25
C ASN A 171 -8.87 -4.42 9.93
N PRO A 172 -9.29 -3.31 9.28
CA PRO A 172 -9.12 -1.98 9.84
C PRO A 172 -9.97 -1.78 11.10
N PRO A 173 -9.42 -1.09 12.12
CA PRO A 173 -10.16 -0.76 13.34
C PRO A 173 -11.36 0.13 13.06
N ALA A 174 -12.40 0.02 13.88
CA ALA A 174 -13.60 0.83 13.77
C ALA A 174 -13.31 2.35 13.77
N TRP A 175 -12.26 2.81 14.46
CA TRP A 175 -11.90 4.23 14.49
C TRP A 175 -11.42 4.78 13.14
N SER A 176 -11.00 3.91 12.21
CA SER A 176 -10.58 4.29 10.86
C SER A 176 -11.74 4.68 9.94
N ARG A 177 -12.99 4.54 10.43
CA ARG A 177 -14.23 4.83 9.70
C ARG A 177 -15.13 5.73 10.54
N ALA A 178 -15.61 6.83 9.96
CA ALA A 178 -16.56 7.74 10.59
C ALA A 178 -17.89 7.05 10.96
N ALA A 179 -18.30 6.05 10.16
CA ALA A 179 -19.48 5.25 10.40
C ALA A 179 -19.25 4.01 11.29
N GLY A 180 -18.02 3.83 11.82
CA GLY A 180 -17.63 2.62 12.54
C GLY A 180 -17.85 1.37 11.69
N ASP A 181 -18.53 0.36 12.25
CA ASP A 181 -18.74 -0.95 11.60
C ASP A 181 -20.08 -1.05 10.86
N ALA A 182 -20.75 0.07 10.56
CA ALA A 182 -22.05 0.05 9.90
C ALA A 182 -22.03 -0.62 8.52
N ALA A 183 -20.89 -0.58 7.82
CA ALA A 183 -20.65 -1.25 6.54
C ALA A 183 -19.95 -2.62 6.70
N GLY A 184 -19.84 -3.13 7.92
CA GLY A 184 -19.07 -4.33 8.25
C GLY A 184 -17.73 -4.02 8.93
N THR A 185 -17.22 -4.98 9.71
CA THR A 185 -15.96 -4.85 10.45
C THR A 185 -14.73 -4.87 9.55
N LEU A 186 -14.85 -5.48 8.36
CA LEU A 186 -13.78 -5.56 7.36
C LEU A 186 -13.92 -4.51 6.25
N ALA A 187 -14.80 -3.53 6.43
CA ALA A 187 -14.91 -2.42 5.48
C ALA A 187 -13.58 -1.64 5.41
N PRO A 188 -13.19 -1.13 4.23
CA PRO A 188 -11.98 -0.33 4.10
C PRO A 188 -12.03 0.92 5.00
N PRO A 189 -10.86 1.49 5.39
CA PRO A 189 -10.82 2.75 6.12
C PRO A 189 -11.30 3.91 5.24
N ASP A 190 -11.75 5.00 5.86
CA ASP A 190 -12.14 6.22 5.13
C ASP A 190 -10.92 6.93 4.50
N ASP A 191 -9.75 6.81 5.15
CA ASP A 191 -8.46 7.31 4.67
C ASP A 191 -7.48 6.16 4.43
N PHE A 192 -7.05 5.98 3.19
CA PHE A 192 -6.07 4.94 2.83
C PHE A 192 -4.66 5.24 3.33
N GLU A 193 -4.31 6.50 3.62
CA GLU A 193 -3.02 6.84 4.21
C GLU A 193 -2.90 6.30 5.64
N ASP A 194 -4.00 6.20 6.39
CA ASP A 194 -3.99 5.57 7.72
C ASP A 194 -3.59 4.09 7.63
N TYR A 195 -4.10 3.38 6.61
CA TYR A 195 -3.69 2.00 6.35
C TYR A 195 -2.24 1.92 5.87
N GLY A 196 -1.80 2.87 5.05
CA GLY A 196 -0.40 3.01 4.63
C GLY A 196 0.56 3.17 5.81
N ASP A 197 0.19 4.01 6.79
CA ASP A 197 0.94 4.24 8.03
C ASP A 197 1.02 2.96 8.88
N PHE A 198 -0.08 2.21 9.00
CA PHE A 198 -0.09 0.90 9.68
C PHE A 198 0.83 -0.11 8.99
N VAL A 199 0.72 -0.26 7.67
CA VAL A 199 1.61 -1.14 6.89
C VAL A 199 3.06 -0.73 7.09
N HIS A 200 3.36 0.57 7.07
CA HIS A 200 4.70 1.08 7.34
C HIS A 200 5.18 0.74 8.76
N ALA A 201 4.32 0.83 9.78
CA ALA A 201 4.65 0.47 11.15
C ALA A 201 5.04 -1.01 11.27
N VAL A 202 4.25 -1.92 10.69
CA VAL A 202 4.53 -3.37 10.70
C VAL A 202 5.82 -3.69 9.97
N VAL A 203 5.99 -3.18 8.75
CA VAL A 203 7.18 -3.42 7.91
C VAL A 203 8.44 -2.86 8.56
N SER A 204 8.35 -1.69 9.19
CA SER A 204 9.48 -1.08 9.91
C SER A 204 9.86 -1.89 11.14
N ARG A 205 8.87 -2.37 11.92
CA ARG A 205 9.09 -3.17 13.13
C ARG A 205 9.77 -4.50 12.84
N TYR A 206 9.32 -5.21 11.80
CA TYR A 206 9.83 -6.54 11.45
C TYR A 206 10.84 -6.55 10.31
N ARG A 207 11.48 -5.40 10.05
CA ARG A 207 12.48 -5.26 8.99
C ARG A 207 13.62 -6.28 9.16
N GLY A 208 13.81 -7.11 8.15
CA GLY A 208 14.83 -8.17 8.14
C GLY A 208 14.39 -9.49 8.79
N ARG A 209 13.21 -9.52 9.44
CA ARG A 209 12.61 -10.69 10.08
C ARG A 209 11.47 -11.27 9.24
N ILE A 210 10.58 -10.41 8.74
CA ILE A 210 9.51 -10.76 7.81
C ILE A 210 9.84 -10.21 6.43
N LYS A 211 9.79 -11.07 5.41
CA LYS A 211 10.13 -10.71 4.02
C LYS A 211 8.91 -10.59 3.11
N TYR A 212 7.81 -11.26 3.44
CA TYR A 212 6.65 -11.38 2.57
C TYR A 212 5.44 -10.78 3.26
N ILE A 213 4.83 -9.81 2.59
CA ILE A 213 3.66 -9.08 3.07
C ILE A 213 2.55 -9.28 2.05
N GLN A 214 1.39 -9.73 2.53
CA GLN A 214 0.14 -9.72 1.79
C GLN A 214 -0.65 -8.49 2.22
N ILE A 215 -1.04 -7.68 1.24
CA ILE A 215 -1.91 -6.53 1.44
C ILE A 215 -3.35 -7.00 1.25
N TRP A 216 -4.13 -6.92 2.31
CA TRP A 216 -5.55 -7.24 2.35
C TRP A 216 -5.91 -8.73 2.15
N ASN A 217 -7.18 -9.06 2.37
CA ASN A 217 -7.78 -10.36 2.15
C ASN A 217 -9.01 -10.23 1.22
N GLU A 218 -9.03 -11.01 0.12
CA GLU A 218 -10.19 -11.20 -0.78
C GLU A 218 -11.07 -9.94 -1.04
N PRO A 219 -10.52 -8.80 -1.51
CA PRO A 219 -11.26 -7.54 -1.64
C PRO A 219 -12.42 -7.58 -2.66
N ASN A 220 -12.55 -8.69 -3.39
CA ASN A 220 -13.59 -8.91 -4.39
C ASN A 220 -14.88 -9.52 -3.82
N ILE A 221 -14.93 -9.90 -2.53
CA ILE A 221 -16.14 -10.41 -1.89
C ILE A 221 -16.73 -9.40 -0.90
N TYR A 222 -18.07 -9.38 -0.85
CA TYR A 222 -18.84 -8.42 -0.07
C TYR A 222 -18.37 -8.23 1.38
N PRO A 223 -18.19 -9.28 2.21
CA PRO A 223 -17.82 -9.05 3.61
C PRO A 223 -16.42 -8.47 3.78
N GLU A 224 -15.51 -8.64 2.81
CA GLU A 224 -14.09 -8.27 2.91
C GLU A 224 -13.80 -6.89 2.30
N TRP A 225 -14.81 -6.22 1.71
CA TRP A 225 -14.68 -4.89 1.12
C TRP A 225 -16.03 -4.13 1.03
N GLY A 226 -16.86 -4.14 2.08
CA GLY A 226 -18.04 -3.24 2.20
C GLY A 226 -19.23 -3.50 1.28
#